data_AF-A0A0R3QMR1-F1
#
_entry.id   AF-A0A0R3QMR1-F1
#
_cell.length_a   1.000
_cell.length_b   1.000
_cell.length_c   1.000
_cell.angle_alpha   90.00
_cell.angle_beta   90.00
_cell.angle_gamma   90.00
#
_symmetry.space_group_name_H-M   'P 1'
#
loop_
_entity.id
_entity.type
_entity.pdbx_description
1 polymer ?
#
loop_
_entity_poly.entity_id
_entity_poly.type
_entity_poly.pdbx_seq_one_letter_code
_entity_poly.pdbx_strand_id
1 'polypeptide(L)'
;MKVVGLVSGGKDSCYSLMVCMRNGHDITCLANLHPPSDDEEEMDSYMYQCVAHKGVQVNSYPYFFSILFNQAIVLDLIRHLCN
;
A
#
# COMPACT_ATOMS: atom_id res chain seq x y z
N MET A 1 2.91 8.33 -16.74
CA MET A 1 2.07 9.25 -15.92
C MET A 1 2.47 9.10 -14.46
N LYS A 2 2.26 10.13 -13.61
CA LYS A 2 2.45 10.02 -12.16
C LYS A 2 1.28 9.27 -11.53
N VAL A 3 1.55 8.27 -10.70
CA VAL A 3 0.53 7.40 -10.09
C VAL A 3 0.80 7.20 -8.60
N VAL A 4 -0.28 6.98 -7.84
CA VAL A 4 -0.23 6.50 -6.46
C VAL A 4 -0.46 5.00 -6.47
N GLY A 5 0.46 4.24 -5.91
CA GLY A 5 0.41 2.80 -5.84
C GLY A 5 -0.28 2.30 -4.59
N LEU A 6 -1.42 1.62 -4.72
CA LEU A 6 -2.05 0.97 -3.57
C LEU A 6 -1.31 -0.33 -3.24
N VAL A 7 -0.79 -0.44 -2.03
CA VAL A 7 -0.11 -1.63 -1.51
C VAL A 7 -1.00 -2.30 -0.47
N SER A 8 -1.22 -3.61 -0.62
CA SER A 8 -1.94 -4.43 0.37
C SER A 8 -1.00 -5.36 1.14
N GLY A 9 0.30 -5.30 0.84
CA GLY A 9 1.33 -6.24 1.30
C GLY A 9 1.29 -7.63 0.66
N GLY A 10 0.31 -7.89 -0.21
CA GLY A 10 0.26 -9.08 -1.05
C GLY A 10 1.06 -8.96 -2.34
N LYS A 11 1.40 -10.10 -2.94
CA LYS A 11 2.15 -10.20 -4.21
C LYS A 11 1.47 -9.45 -5.38
N ASP A 12 0.14 -9.43 -5.40
CA ASP A 12 -0.62 -8.92 -6.54
C ASP A 12 -0.53 -7.40 -6.62
N SER A 13 -0.54 -6.71 -5.47
CA SER A 13 -0.30 -5.27 -5.40
C SER A 13 1.11 -4.89 -5.88
N CYS A 14 2.14 -5.67 -5.50
CA CYS A 14 3.51 -5.48 -5.97
C CYS A 14 3.62 -5.68 -7.49
N TYR A 15 2.97 -6.73 -8.03
CA TYR A 15 3.00 -7.03 -9.46
C TYR A 15 2.37 -5.92 -10.30
N SER A 16 1.21 -5.41 -9.89
CA SER A 16 0.56 -4.28 -10.55
C SER A 16 1.49 -3.06 -10.64
N LEU A 17 2.21 -2.75 -9.57
CA LEU A 17 3.17 -1.64 -9.54
C LEU A 17 4.38 -1.89 -10.44
N MET A 18 4.92 -3.10 -10.46
CA MET A 18 6.00 -3.46 -11.41
C MET A 18 5.55 -3.30 -12.87
N VAL A 19 4.32 -3.68 -13.19
CA VAL A 19 3.74 -3.49 -14.52
C VAL A 19 3.56 -2.00 -14.84
N CYS A 20 3.13 -1.17 -13.88
CA CYS A 20 3.09 0.29 -14.04
C CYS A 20 4.47 0.85 -14.39
N MET A 21 5.53 0.47 -13.66
CA MET A 21 6.89 0.92 -13.97
C MET A 21 7.34 0.46 -15.35
N ARG A 22 7.06 -0.80 -15.71
CA ARG A 22 7.41 -1.35 -17.02
C ARG A 22 6.76 -0.58 -18.18
N ASN A 23 5.57 -0.04 -17.94
CA ASN A 23 4.84 0.77 -18.89
C ASN A 23 5.23 2.28 -18.83
N GLY A 24 6.26 2.65 -18.07
CA GLY A 24 6.75 4.03 -17.98
C GLY A 24 5.91 4.94 -17.08
N HIS A 25 5.13 4.38 -16.16
CA HIS A 25 4.48 5.16 -15.11
C HIS A 25 5.44 5.41 -13.95
N ASP A 26 5.37 6.62 -13.41
CA ASP A 26 6.17 7.09 -12.30
C ASP A 26 5.35 6.95 -11.01
N ILE A 27 5.79 6.06 -10.10
CA ILE A 27 5.10 5.81 -8.84
C ILE A 27 5.61 6.82 -7.83
N THR A 28 4.85 7.89 -7.63
CA THR A 28 5.26 9.01 -6.77
C THR A 28 4.97 8.78 -5.30
N CYS A 29 4.03 7.87 -5.02
CA CYS A 29 3.57 7.57 -3.67
C CYS A 29 3.05 6.14 -3.59
N LEU A 30 3.18 5.53 -2.41
CA LEU A 30 2.51 4.29 -2.04
C LEU A 30 1.45 4.58 -1.00
N ALA A 31 0.27 4.00 -1.13
CA ALA A 31 -0.83 4.12 -0.20
C ALA A 31 -1.18 2.75 0.37
N ASN A 32 -1.44 2.65 1.67
CA ASN A 32 -1.96 1.44 2.30
C ASN A 32 -3.37 1.70 2.85
N LEU A 33 -4.20 0.66 2.81
CA LEU A 33 -5.56 0.65 3.32
C LEU A 33 -5.64 -0.42 4.42
N HIS A 34 -6.08 -0.03 5.61
CA HIS A 34 -6.10 -0.83 6.84
C HIS A 34 -7.44 -0.61 7.60
N PRO A 35 -7.70 -1.19 8.78
CA PRO A 35 -8.87 -0.78 9.57
C PRO A 35 -8.62 0.59 10.26
N PRO A 36 -9.67 1.39 10.55
CA PRO A 36 -9.52 2.72 11.14
C PRO A 36 -8.92 2.70 12.55
N SER A 37 -9.02 1.57 13.26
CA SER A 37 -8.33 1.33 14.52
C SER A 37 -7.59 -0.01 14.50
N ASP A 38 -6.43 -0.08 15.18
CA ASP A 38 -5.63 -1.32 15.27
C ASP A 38 -6.33 -2.44 16.08
N ASP A 39 -7.34 -2.06 16.86
CA ASP A 39 -8.18 -2.94 17.68
C ASP A 39 -9.38 -3.52 16.91
N GLU A 40 -9.76 -2.90 15.79
CA GLU A 40 -10.83 -3.39 14.92
C GLU A 40 -10.24 -4.30 13.84
N GLU A 41 -10.27 -5.60 14.08
CA GLU A 41 -9.99 -6.59 13.03
C GLU A 41 -11.26 -6.91 12.26
N GLU A 42 -11.43 -6.31 11.09
CA GLU A 42 -12.46 -6.77 10.15
C GLU A 42 -11.91 -7.94 9.33
N MET A 43 -12.29 -9.16 9.69
CA MET A 43 -11.86 -10.37 9.00
C MET A 43 -12.44 -10.53 7.59
N ASP A 44 -13.60 -9.92 7.31
CA ASP A 44 -14.35 -10.06 6.06
C ASP A 44 -14.42 -8.74 5.26
N SER A 45 -13.32 -7.98 5.21
CA SER A 45 -13.26 -6.78 4.37
C SER A 45 -13.21 -7.15 2.88
N TYR A 46 -14.09 -6.51 2.10
CA TYR A 46 -14.04 -6.51 0.64
C TYR A 46 -13.13 -5.42 0.08
N MET A 47 -12.63 -4.52 0.93
CA MET A 47 -11.96 -3.28 0.52
C MET A 47 -10.44 -3.32 0.74
N TYR A 48 -9.98 -4.00 1.79
CA TYR A 48 -8.57 -4.13 2.13
C TYR A 48 -8.26 -5.56 2.56
N GLN A 49 -6.99 -5.94 2.48
CA GLN A 49 -6.57 -7.28 2.83
C GLN A 49 -6.65 -7.47 4.34
N CYS A 50 -7.39 -8.49 4.83
CA CYS A 50 -7.52 -8.78 6.27
C CYS A 50 -6.37 -9.66 6.78
N VAL A 51 -5.96 -10.64 5.96
CA VAL A 51 -4.94 -11.62 6.32
C VAL A 51 -3.55 -10.99 6.27
N ALA A 52 -2.84 -11.05 7.39
CA ALA A 52 -1.49 -10.51 7.58
C ALA A 52 -1.38 -9.00 7.33
N HIS A 53 -2.48 -8.25 7.40
CA HIS A 53 -2.51 -6.79 7.20
C HIS A 53 -1.62 -6.04 8.21
N LYS A 54 -1.49 -6.56 9.43
CA LYS A 54 -0.55 -6.09 10.46
C LYS A 54 0.91 -6.25 10.07
N GLY A 55 1.23 -7.23 9.21
CA GLY A 55 2.55 -7.36 8.61
C GLY A 55 2.88 -6.14 7.74
N VAL A 56 1.85 -5.63 7.04
CA VAL A 56 1.83 -4.47 6.13
C VAL A 56 1.79 -3.13 6.88
N GLN A 57 2.25 -3.09 8.12
CA GLN A 57 2.42 -1.81 8.78
C GLN A 57 3.46 -0.98 8.02
N VAL A 58 3.06 0.26 7.71
CA VAL A 58 3.81 1.24 6.93
C VAL A 58 5.23 1.48 7.47
N ASN A 59 5.46 1.21 8.76
CA ASN A 59 6.78 1.32 9.39
C ASN A 59 7.79 0.22 8.99
N SER A 60 7.32 -0.96 8.61
CA SER A 60 8.17 -2.10 8.21
C SER A 60 8.43 -2.16 6.70
N TYR A 61 7.56 -1.53 5.90
CA TYR A 61 7.61 -1.52 4.45
C TYR A 61 8.52 -0.50 3.76
N PRO A 62 9.08 0.55 4.40
CA PRO A 62 9.81 1.57 3.66
C PRO A 62 11.13 1.01 3.11
N TYR A 63 11.74 0.03 3.76
CA TYR A 63 12.99 -0.56 3.30
C TYR A 63 12.83 -1.43 2.06
N PHE A 64 11.89 -2.39 2.08
CA PHE A 64 11.67 -3.30 0.95
C PHE A 64 11.16 -2.54 -0.29
N PHE A 65 10.25 -1.58 -0.10
CA PHE A 65 9.73 -0.80 -1.20
C PHE A 65 10.66 0.33 -1.64
N SER A 66 11.52 0.90 -0.79
CA SER A 66 12.54 1.87 -1.28
C SER A 66 13.56 1.22 -2.22
N ILE A 67 13.84 -0.08 -2.06
CA ILE A 67 14.72 -0.84 -2.96
C ILE A 67 14.04 -1.03 -4.33
N LEU A 68 12.73 -1.26 -4.35
CA LEU A 68 11.99 -1.56 -5.57
C LEU A 68 11.47 -0.31 -6.29
N PHE A 69 11.12 0.74 -5.56
CA PHE A 69 10.43 1.93 -6.04
C PHE A 69 11.20 3.16 -5.57
N ASN A 70 12.12 3.58 -6.44
CA ASN A 70 13.05 4.67 -6.21
C ASN A 70 12.30 5.94 -5.77
N GLN A 71 12.44 6.33 -4.48
CA GLN A 71 11.90 7.56 -3.89
C GLN A 71 10.37 7.70 -3.76
N ALA A 72 9.60 6.60 -3.76
CA ALA A 72 8.16 6.72 -3.48
C ALA A 72 7.89 7.07 -2.00
N ILE A 73 7.11 8.13 -1.76
CA ILE A 73 6.66 8.52 -0.40
C ILE A 73 5.55 7.55 0.04
N VAL A 74 5.53 7.12 1.31
CA VAL A 74 4.45 6.26 1.84
C VAL A 74 3.41 7.13 2.55
N LEU A 75 2.13 6.99 2.17
CA LEU A 75 0.99 7.69 2.76
C LEU A 75 -0.01 6.68 3.37
N ASP A 76 -0.52 6.99 4.56
CA ASP A 76 -1.66 6.29 5.17
C ASP A 76 -2.97 6.93 4.70
N LEU A 77 -3.80 6.18 3.96
CA LEU A 77 -4.95 6.76 3.26
C LEU A 77 -6.21 6.90 4.14
N ILE A 78 -6.26 6.27 5.32
CA ILE A 78 -7.52 6.12 6.07
C ILE A 78 -7.83 7.28 7.00
N ARG A 79 -6.82 7.95 7.55
CA ARG A 79 -7.05 9.17 8.34
C ARG A 79 -7.67 10.31 7.54
N HIS A 80 -7.57 10.27 6.20
CA HIS A 80 -8.11 11.30 5.31
C HIS A 80 -9.41 10.92 4.60
N LEU A 81 -9.75 9.63 4.49
CA LEU A 81 -11.00 9.18 3.86
C LEU A 81 -12.16 9.00 4.85
N CYS A 82 -11.88 8.92 6.16
CA CYS A 82 -12.89 8.78 7.22
C CYS A 82 -13.17 10.06 8.02
N ASN A 83 -12.79 11.24 7.53
CA ASN A 83 -13.20 12.55 8.09
C ASN A 83 -14.08 13.32 7.10
#